data_AF-A0A940L2B4-F1
#
_entry.id   AF-A0A940L2B4-F1
#
_cell.length_a   1.000
_cell.length_b   1.000
_cell.length_c   1.000
_cell.angle_alpha   90.00
_cell.angle_beta   90.00
_cell.angle_gamma   90.00
#
_symmetry.space_group_name_H-M   'P 1'
#
loop_
_entity.id
_entity.type
_entity.pdbx_description
1 polymer ?
#
loop_
_entity_poly.entity_id
_entity_poly.type
_entity_poly.pdbx_seq_one_letter_code
_entity_poly.pdbx_strand_id
1 'polypeptide(L)'
;MKNLNTQMMVLVAAFAMMGVGCSNKMSAVEPSNTVVSGDGGTSIPTAPDGTDSGTDSGSVSYSNEATFTPVSINEMNMYVGTHPMNDPQNFKLKLQLQDVGNGRYAGTVNLSYTDTGVYYNGTFTADAGRNQSLSGLKDNNTLVAEYNRWFTYNGKAAFTGFFQDTYGAIVVVVDNVVNQGDGQGGSIIKGSVYWKNFAQMPAGHIGQSPYRSCWFIYNGPWNCRSSSVINKSSTVPSDGYRKLGTFSGMSKSAAFQ
;
A
#
# COMPACT_ATOMS: atom_id res chain seq x y z
N MET A 1 -40.89 -26.40 20.16
CA MET A 1 -42.08 -25.59 19.82
C MET A 1 -42.34 -24.64 20.99
N LYS A 2 -42.35 -23.32 20.72
CA LYS A 2 -43.09 -22.22 21.41
C LYS A 2 -42.99 -22.16 22.96
N ASN A 3 -42.46 -21.12 23.60
CA ASN A 3 -42.86 -19.71 23.52
C ASN A 3 -41.78 -18.78 24.10
N LEU A 4 -41.37 -17.74 23.35
CA LEU A 4 -40.79 -16.53 23.95
C LEU A 4 -41.94 -15.59 24.28
N ASN A 5 -41.99 -15.10 25.53
CA ASN A 5 -42.97 -14.14 26.00
C ASN A 5 -42.33 -12.75 26.09
N THR A 6 -42.89 -11.82 25.34
CA THR A 6 -42.49 -10.43 25.18
C THR A 6 -43.23 -9.57 26.21
N GLN A 7 -42.51 -8.80 27.04
CA GLN A 7 -43.04 -7.63 27.76
C GLN A 7 -41.95 -6.54 27.70
N MET A 8 -42.22 -5.43 27.00
CA MET A 8 -42.53 -4.10 27.57
C MET A 8 -41.46 -3.62 28.56
N MET A 9 -40.87 -2.42 28.45
CA MET A 9 -41.55 -1.14 28.25
C MET A 9 -40.52 -0.03 27.97
N VAL A 10 -40.93 0.91 27.13
CA VAL A 10 -40.33 2.22 26.85
C VAL A 10 -40.30 3.09 28.13
N LEU A 11 -39.23 3.85 28.38
CA LEU A 11 -39.34 5.12 29.10
C LEU A 11 -38.25 6.15 28.69
N VAL A 12 -38.74 7.39 28.63
CA VAL A 12 -38.20 8.65 28.11
C VAL A 12 -37.24 9.33 29.09
N ALA A 13 -36.26 10.11 28.61
CA ALA A 13 -35.90 11.42 29.18
C ALA A 13 -34.89 12.18 28.30
N ALA A 14 -35.37 13.26 27.68
CA ALA A 14 -34.55 14.32 27.12
C ALA A 14 -34.14 15.28 28.25
N PHE A 15 -32.86 15.65 28.30
CA PHE A 15 -32.40 16.86 29.00
C PHE A 15 -31.46 17.63 28.08
N ALA A 16 -31.95 18.78 27.62
CA ALA A 16 -31.12 19.86 27.12
C ALA A 16 -30.66 20.70 28.33
N MET A 17 -29.40 21.15 28.32
CA MET A 17 -29.04 22.54 28.61
C MET A 17 -27.54 22.80 28.39
N MET A 18 -27.27 23.62 27.36
CA MET A 18 -26.40 24.80 27.35
C MET A 18 -25.01 24.73 28.02
N GLY A 19 -23.97 24.74 27.19
CA GLY A 19 -22.65 25.27 27.52
C GLY A 19 -22.28 26.40 26.56
N VAL A 20 -22.16 27.61 27.08
CA VAL A 20 -21.65 28.80 26.38
C VAL A 20 -20.12 28.82 26.50
N GLY A 21 -19.40 29.03 25.40
CA GLY A 21 -17.94 29.16 25.41
C GLY A 21 -17.43 29.88 24.16
N CYS A 22 -16.79 31.02 24.37
CA CYS A 22 -16.46 32.06 23.38
C CYS A 22 -15.45 31.67 22.27
N SER A 23 -15.81 32.10 21.05
CA SER A 23 -15.04 32.86 20.07
C SER A 23 -13.50 32.76 20.07
N ASN A 24 -12.94 32.28 18.96
CA ASN A 24 -11.78 32.91 18.34
C ASN A 24 -12.05 33.12 16.84
N LYS A 25 -11.76 34.33 16.37
CA LYS A 25 -12.00 34.83 15.02
C LYS A 25 -11.20 34.00 14.00
N MET A 26 -11.88 33.50 12.96
CA MET A 26 -11.23 33.17 11.69
C MET A 26 -11.99 33.88 10.57
N SER A 27 -11.21 34.67 9.83
CA SER A 27 -11.65 35.50 8.73
C SER A 27 -12.35 34.70 7.66
N ALA A 28 -13.46 35.24 7.16
CA ALA A 28 -14.09 34.80 5.93
C ALA A 28 -13.10 34.94 4.77
N VAL A 29 -12.87 33.84 4.05
CA VAL A 29 -12.27 33.85 2.71
C VAL A 29 -13.42 33.61 1.73
N GLU A 30 -13.65 34.58 0.85
CA GLU A 30 -14.63 34.48 -0.22
C GLU A 30 -14.32 33.32 -1.17
N PRO A 31 -15.33 32.65 -1.75
CA PRO A 31 -15.11 31.69 -2.81
C PRO A 31 -14.74 32.43 -4.09
N SER A 32 -13.44 32.44 -4.43
CA SER A 32 -12.99 32.80 -5.77
C SER A 32 -13.40 31.68 -6.75
N ASN A 33 -14.50 31.90 -7.45
CA ASN A 33 -14.81 31.21 -8.69
C ASN A 33 -13.80 31.66 -9.76
N THR A 34 -12.76 30.87 -9.97
CA THR A 34 -12.04 30.85 -11.25
C THR A 34 -12.09 29.43 -11.80
N VAL A 35 -12.95 29.26 -12.80
CA VAL A 35 -13.01 28.08 -13.65
C VAL A 35 -11.77 28.13 -14.55
N VAL A 36 -10.76 27.31 -14.27
CA VAL A 36 -9.69 27.06 -15.25
C VAL A 36 -10.12 25.88 -16.11
N SER A 37 -10.59 26.22 -17.31
CA SER A 37 -10.73 25.32 -18.45
C SER A 37 -9.37 25.19 -19.14
N GLY A 38 -8.92 23.97 -19.45
CA GLY A 38 -7.85 23.76 -20.43
C GLY A 38 -6.80 22.69 -20.10
N ASP A 39 -6.95 21.55 -20.77
CA ASP A 39 -5.89 20.78 -21.46
C ASP A 39 -4.93 19.83 -20.70
N GLY A 40 -5.23 18.52 -20.80
CA GLY A 40 -4.38 17.60 -21.57
C GLY A 40 -3.02 17.12 -21.02
N GLY A 41 -2.58 17.49 -19.82
CA GLY A 41 -1.31 16.99 -19.25
C GLY A 41 -1.51 16.05 -18.07
N THR A 42 -1.44 14.73 -18.26
CA THR A 42 -1.40 13.78 -17.13
C THR A 42 0.01 13.74 -16.51
N SER A 43 0.39 14.81 -15.80
CA SER A 43 1.55 14.76 -14.91
C SER A 43 1.25 13.77 -13.78
N ILE A 44 2.01 12.66 -13.73
CA ILE A 44 1.98 11.74 -12.59
C ILE A 44 2.38 12.56 -11.36
N PRO A 45 1.55 12.60 -10.29
CA PRO A 45 1.93 13.29 -9.08
C PRO A 45 3.23 12.70 -8.53
N THR A 46 4.22 13.55 -8.29
CA THR A 46 5.40 13.17 -7.50
C THR A 46 4.93 12.87 -6.08
N ALA A 47 5.67 12.03 -5.35
CA ALA A 47 5.33 11.69 -3.98
C ALA A 47 5.15 12.97 -3.13
N PRO A 48 4.05 13.16 -2.38
CA PRO A 48 3.80 14.39 -1.63
C PRO A 48 4.88 14.62 -0.56
N ASP A 49 5.73 15.62 -0.78
CA ASP A 49 6.92 16.02 0.00
C ASP A 49 8.07 14.99 0.04
N GLY A 50 9.19 15.32 -0.61
CA GLY A 50 10.38 14.46 -0.69
C GLY A 50 11.65 15.17 -1.16
N THR A 51 11.88 16.42 -0.77
CA THR A 51 13.18 17.08 -1.01
C THR A 51 13.64 17.83 0.23
N ASP A 52 14.14 17.11 1.24
CA ASP A 52 14.95 17.74 2.27
C ASP A 52 16.41 17.71 1.83
N SER A 53 16.82 18.81 1.18
CA SER A 53 18.21 19.27 1.15
C SER A 53 18.41 20.21 2.34
N GLY A 54 18.45 19.65 3.56
CA GLY A 54 18.56 20.42 4.79
C GLY A 54 19.57 19.80 5.74
N THR A 55 20.77 20.37 5.81
CA THR A 55 21.70 20.18 6.92
C THR A 55 21.08 20.78 8.18
N ASP A 56 20.50 19.95 9.05
CA ASP A 56 20.28 20.36 10.43
C ASP A 56 20.46 19.20 11.43
N SER A 57 21.15 19.53 12.52
CA SER A 57 21.66 18.60 13.51
C SER A 57 20.58 18.27 14.54
N GLY A 58 19.89 17.16 14.32
CA GLY A 58 18.94 16.57 15.28
C GLY A 58 18.47 15.23 14.74
N SER A 59 19.21 14.15 15.03
CA SER A 59 18.98 12.83 14.43
C SER A 59 17.70 12.17 14.96
N VAL A 60 16.54 12.58 14.44
CA VAL A 60 15.32 11.78 14.49
C VAL A 60 15.51 10.62 13.52
N SER A 61 15.61 9.39 14.05
CA SER A 61 15.79 8.19 13.25
C SER A 61 14.49 7.87 12.49
N TYR A 62 14.34 8.43 11.30
CA TYR A 62 13.26 8.08 10.38
C TYR A 62 13.47 6.67 9.84
N SER A 63 12.57 5.75 10.18
CA SER A 63 12.64 4.35 9.75
C SER A 63 11.83 4.10 8.49
N ASN A 64 12.40 3.30 7.59
CA ASN A 64 11.68 2.72 6.46
C ASN A 64 11.01 1.37 6.79
N GLU A 65 10.96 1.04 8.09
CA GLU A 65 10.29 -0.10 8.66
C GLU A 65 9.12 0.35 9.53
N ALA A 66 8.02 -0.39 9.47
CA ALA A 66 6.81 -0.20 10.27
C ALA A 66 6.37 -1.50 10.92
N THR A 67 5.60 -1.37 12.00
CA THR A 67 4.81 -2.48 12.52
C THR A 67 3.75 -2.86 11.48
N PHE A 68 3.67 -4.16 11.21
CA PHE A 68 2.66 -4.75 10.36
C PHE A 68 1.63 -5.47 11.23
N THR A 69 0.34 -5.31 10.89
CA THR A 69 -0.75 -5.99 11.58
C THR A 69 -1.47 -6.85 10.55
N PRO A 70 -1.34 -8.19 10.60
CA PRO A 70 -2.07 -9.06 9.70
C PRO A 70 -3.57 -8.95 9.97
N VAL A 71 -4.39 -9.14 8.93
CA VAL A 71 -5.86 -9.17 9.11
C VAL A 71 -6.29 -10.33 9.99
N SER A 72 -5.59 -11.47 9.90
CA SER A 72 -5.72 -12.61 10.79
C SER A 72 -4.53 -13.55 10.61
N ILE A 73 -4.28 -14.41 11.60
CA ILE A 73 -3.28 -15.47 11.47
C ILE A 73 -3.67 -16.47 10.38
N ASN A 74 -4.96 -16.76 10.21
CA ASN A 74 -5.43 -17.64 9.14
C ASN A 74 -5.07 -17.08 7.75
N GLU A 75 -5.22 -15.76 7.56
CA GLU A 75 -4.82 -15.10 6.31
C GLU A 75 -3.32 -15.20 6.07
N MET A 76 -2.51 -14.93 7.10
CA MET A 76 -1.06 -15.09 7.01
C MET A 76 -0.67 -16.53 6.67
N ASN A 77 -1.32 -17.52 7.26
CA ASN A 77 -1.04 -18.93 7.00
C ASN A 77 -1.35 -19.31 5.53
N MET A 78 -2.44 -18.78 4.96
CA MET A 78 -2.75 -18.96 3.53
C MET A 78 -1.74 -18.26 2.62
N TYR A 79 -1.25 -17.09 3.01
CA TYR A 79 -0.21 -16.36 2.29
C TYR A 79 1.12 -17.11 2.31
N VAL A 80 1.57 -17.58 3.47
CA VAL A 80 2.85 -18.30 3.64
C VAL A 80 2.84 -19.61 2.85
N GLY A 81 1.79 -20.42 2.99
CA GLY A 81 1.50 -21.61 2.17
C GLY A 81 2.54 -22.74 2.15
N THR A 82 3.73 -22.53 2.73
CA THR A 82 4.90 -23.42 2.68
C THR A 82 5.13 -24.13 4.02
N HIS A 83 4.64 -23.57 5.10
CA HIS A 83 4.66 -24.17 6.43
C HIS A 83 3.47 -23.66 7.26
N PRO A 84 2.98 -24.45 8.23
CA PRO A 84 1.98 -23.95 9.17
C PRO A 84 2.58 -22.86 10.06
N MET A 85 1.77 -21.86 10.38
CA MET A 85 2.10 -20.86 11.39
C MET A 85 1.58 -21.29 12.76
N ASN A 86 2.45 -21.30 13.79
CA ASN A 86 2.08 -21.80 15.12
C ASN A 86 1.87 -20.67 16.13
N ASP A 87 2.87 -19.80 16.29
CA ASP A 87 2.84 -18.62 17.18
C ASP A 87 3.61 -17.45 16.55
N PRO A 88 3.08 -16.87 15.45
CA PRO A 88 3.77 -15.80 14.75
C PRO A 88 3.57 -14.44 15.44
N GLN A 89 4.67 -13.74 15.65
CA GLN A 89 4.77 -12.49 16.39
C GLN A 89 5.75 -11.51 15.71
N ASN A 90 5.76 -10.26 16.20
CA ASN A 90 6.70 -9.23 15.77
C ASN A 90 6.71 -8.97 14.25
N PHE A 91 5.52 -8.90 13.65
CA PHE A 91 5.40 -8.63 12.23
C PHE A 91 5.92 -7.23 11.88
N LYS A 92 6.84 -7.16 10.92
CA LYS A 92 7.46 -5.93 10.43
C LYS A 92 7.37 -5.85 8.91
N LEU A 93 7.05 -4.67 8.41
CA LEU A 93 7.09 -4.35 6.98
C LEU A 93 8.14 -3.28 6.74
N LYS A 94 9.07 -3.53 5.83
CA LYS A 94 10.09 -2.56 5.40
C LYS A 94 9.93 -2.25 3.92
N LEU A 95 9.93 -0.97 3.56
CA LEU A 95 9.90 -0.50 2.18
C LEU A 95 11.24 0.18 1.84
N GLN A 96 11.85 -0.19 0.73
CA GLN A 96 13.07 0.44 0.21
C GLN A 96 12.86 0.70 -1.27
N LEU A 97 12.27 1.86 -1.57
CA LEU A 97 11.88 2.24 -2.93
C LEU A 97 12.68 3.45 -3.39
N GLN A 98 13.04 3.45 -4.67
CA GLN A 98 13.79 4.51 -5.34
C GLN A 98 13.00 5.00 -6.56
N ASP A 99 12.92 6.31 -6.76
CA ASP A 99 12.40 6.90 -7.99
C ASP A 99 13.36 6.58 -9.15
N VAL A 100 12.84 5.85 -10.13
CA VAL A 100 13.53 5.46 -11.37
C VAL A 100 13.11 6.32 -12.56
N GLY A 101 12.50 7.46 -12.30
CA GLY A 101 12.13 8.49 -13.26
C GLY A 101 10.62 8.60 -13.48
N ASN A 102 10.16 9.86 -13.61
CA ASN A 102 8.76 10.24 -13.80
C ASN A 102 7.82 9.74 -12.68
N GLY A 103 8.29 9.74 -11.43
CA GLY A 103 7.49 9.36 -10.27
C GLY A 103 7.17 7.86 -10.18
N ARG A 104 8.05 7.02 -10.75
CA ARG A 104 7.93 5.55 -10.75
C ARG A 104 8.93 4.96 -9.77
N TYR A 105 8.48 4.04 -8.94
CA TYR A 105 9.25 3.55 -7.81
C TYR A 105 9.60 2.05 -7.95
N ALA A 106 10.89 1.77 -8.05
CA ALA A 106 11.45 0.42 -8.03
C ALA A 106 12.05 0.13 -6.65
N GLY A 107 12.26 -1.14 -6.32
CA GLY A 107 12.97 -1.51 -5.09
C GLY A 107 12.42 -2.77 -4.43
N THR A 108 12.50 -2.81 -3.10
CA THR A 108 12.18 -4.00 -2.31
C THR A 108 11.16 -3.73 -1.21
N VAL A 109 10.37 -4.75 -0.93
CA VAL A 109 9.43 -4.82 0.18
C VAL A 109 9.76 -6.07 0.98
N ASN A 110 10.05 -5.90 2.27
CA ASN A 110 10.37 -7.02 3.15
C ASN A 110 9.26 -7.15 4.20
N LEU A 111 8.68 -8.35 4.29
CA LEU A 111 7.73 -8.70 5.34
C LEU A 111 8.38 -9.78 6.21
N SER A 112 8.59 -9.46 7.48
CA SER A 112 9.23 -10.38 8.42
C SER A 112 8.38 -10.59 9.67
N TYR A 113 8.59 -11.72 10.32
CA TYR A 113 7.97 -12.11 11.58
C TYR A 113 8.81 -13.18 12.28
N THR A 114 8.53 -13.44 13.53
CA THR A 114 9.10 -14.56 14.28
C THR A 114 8.00 -15.56 14.58
N ASP A 115 8.18 -16.84 14.27
CA ASP A 115 7.24 -17.90 14.63
C ASP A 115 7.96 -18.97 15.44
N THR A 116 7.50 -19.22 16.67
CA THR A 116 8.10 -20.21 17.59
C THR A 116 9.61 -19.98 17.78
N GLY A 117 10.02 -18.72 17.86
CA GLY A 117 11.43 -18.31 18.02
C GLY A 117 12.27 -18.33 16.74
N VAL A 118 11.72 -18.75 15.58
CA VAL A 118 12.41 -18.73 14.29
C VAL A 118 12.04 -17.47 13.52
N TYR A 119 13.05 -16.75 13.03
CA TYR A 119 12.85 -15.56 12.20
C TYR A 119 12.56 -15.95 10.74
N TYR A 120 11.49 -15.39 10.18
CA TYR A 120 11.08 -15.53 8.80
C TYR A 120 11.08 -14.17 8.11
N ASN A 121 11.52 -14.12 6.86
CA ASN A 121 11.51 -12.92 6.03
C ASN A 121 11.16 -13.28 4.58
N GLY A 122 10.18 -12.59 4.02
CA GLY A 122 9.87 -12.61 2.59
C GLY A 122 10.30 -11.30 1.95
N THR A 123 11.05 -11.39 0.85
CA THR A 123 11.51 -10.22 0.07
C THR A 123 10.84 -10.22 -1.29
N PHE A 124 10.09 -9.14 -1.57
CA PHE A 124 9.43 -8.90 -2.84
C PHE A 124 10.13 -7.77 -3.57
N THR A 125 10.27 -7.89 -4.89
CA THR A 125 10.99 -6.90 -5.70
C THR A 125 10.14 -6.37 -6.86
N ALA A 126 10.45 -5.14 -7.23
CA ALA A 126 10.12 -4.56 -8.52
C ALA A 126 11.38 -3.88 -9.03
N ASP A 127 12.03 -4.47 -10.03
CA ASP A 127 13.35 -4.01 -10.47
C ASP A 127 13.31 -2.63 -11.13
N ALA A 128 14.44 -1.93 -11.11
CA ALA A 128 14.63 -0.69 -11.87
C ALA A 128 14.77 -0.92 -13.38
N GLY A 129 14.88 -2.19 -13.80
CA GLY A 129 15.04 -2.60 -15.18
C GLY A 129 13.75 -2.50 -16.00
N ARG A 130 13.84 -3.02 -17.23
CA ARG A 130 12.72 -3.10 -18.16
C ARG A 130 12.27 -4.53 -18.35
N ASN A 131 10.98 -4.71 -18.50
CA ASN A 131 10.35 -5.97 -18.83
C ASN A 131 10.86 -6.49 -20.19
N GLN A 132 11.12 -7.80 -20.28
CA GLN A 132 11.72 -8.38 -21.47
C GLN A 132 10.83 -8.20 -22.71
N SER A 133 11.48 -7.85 -23.82
CA SER A 133 10.84 -7.79 -25.13
C SER A 133 10.75 -9.19 -25.74
N LEU A 134 9.52 -9.70 -25.92
CA LEU A 134 9.25 -10.99 -26.54
C LEU A 134 8.23 -10.80 -27.67
N SER A 135 8.49 -11.43 -28.82
CA SER A 135 7.60 -11.31 -29.99
C SER A 135 6.18 -11.76 -29.68
N GLY A 136 5.19 -11.00 -30.16
CA GLY A 136 3.77 -11.29 -29.96
C GLY A 136 3.21 -10.95 -28.57
N LEU A 137 4.03 -10.47 -27.63
CA LEU A 137 3.58 -10.05 -26.30
C LEU A 137 3.42 -8.52 -26.20
N LYS A 138 2.56 -8.08 -25.27
CA LYS A 138 2.33 -6.66 -24.92
C LYS A 138 3.42 -6.15 -23.98
N ASP A 139 3.42 -4.86 -23.62
CA ASP A 139 4.28 -4.28 -22.59
C ASP A 139 5.79 -4.60 -22.74
N ASN A 140 6.25 -4.74 -23.98
CA ASN A 140 7.65 -5.01 -24.28
C ASN A 140 8.49 -3.77 -23.99
N ASN A 141 9.63 -3.96 -23.31
CA ASN A 141 10.54 -2.88 -22.94
C ASN A 141 9.88 -1.81 -22.03
N THR A 142 8.76 -2.13 -21.38
CA THR A 142 8.13 -1.28 -20.35
C THR A 142 8.93 -1.34 -19.06
N LEU A 143 9.04 -0.23 -18.33
CA LEU A 143 9.75 -0.21 -17.04
C LEU A 143 9.05 -1.16 -16.06
N VAL A 144 9.81 -1.95 -15.30
CA VAL A 144 9.20 -2.91 -14.35
C VAL A 144 8.35 -2.18 -13.31
N ALA A 145 8.84 -1.03 -12.84
CA ALA A 145 8.13 -0.12 -11.96
C ALA A 145 7.06 0.77 -12.62
N GLU A 146 6.63 0.52 -13.87
CA GLU A 146 5.68 1.39 -14.60
C GLU A 146 4.41 1.71 -13.80
N TYR A 147 3.91 0.73 -13.05
CA TYR A 147 2.69 0.86 -12.28
C TYR A 147 2.93 1.19 -10.81
N ASN A 148 4.17 1.42 -10.38
CA ASN A 148 4.50 1.72 -8.99
C ASN A 148 4.61 3.23 -8.84
N ARG A 149 3.49 3.91 -8.60
CA ARG A 149 3.45 5.38 -8.62
C ARG A 149 2.42 5.96 -7.70
N TRP A 150 2.66 7.21 -7.30
CA TRP A 150 1.68 8.04 -6.61
C TRP A 150 0.60 8.52 -7.58
N PHE A 151 -0.60 8.73 -7.05
CA PHE A 151 -1.76 9.22 -7.79
C PHE A 151 -2.75 9.88 -6.83
N THR A 152 -3.68 10.66 -7.36
CA THR A 152 -4.74 11.28 -6.57
C THR A 152 -5.95 10.36 -6.51
N TYR A 153 -6.40 10.01 -5.32
CA TYR A 153 -7.60 9.22 -5.06
C TYR A 153 -8.48 9.95 -4.02
N ASN A 154 -9.73 10.25 -4.39
CA ASN A 154 -10.67 11.01 -3.53
C ASN A 154 -10.06 12.31 -2.96
N GLY A 155 -9.32 13.05 -3.80
CA GLY A 155 -8.67 14.31 -3.41
C GLY A 155 -7.44 14.16 -2.51
N LYS A 156 -6.97 12.93 -2.25
CA LYS A 156 -5.79 12.65 -1.42
C LYS A 156 -4.73 11.93 -2.24
N ALA A 157 -3.47 12.13 -1.87
CA ALA A 157 -2.37 11.38 -2.46
C ALA A 157 -2.41 9.92 -1.97
N ALA A 158 -2.28 8.99 -2.91
CA ALA A 158 -2.18 7.56 -2.65
C ALA A 158 -1.05 6.97 -3.50
N PHE A 159 -0.44 5.89 -3.03
CA PHE A 159 0.52 5.08 -3.76
C PHE A 159 -0.03 3.68 -3.92
N THR A 160 0.20 3.09 -5.09
CA THR A 160 0.08 1.64 -5.28
C THR A 160 1.27 1.13 -6.06
N GLY A 161 1.80 -0.02 -5.67
CA GLY A 161 2.88 -0.68 -6.40
C GLY A 161 2.83 -2.20 -6.30
N PHE A 162 3.17 -2.87 -7.40
CA PHE A 162 3.36 -4.30 -7.47
C PHE A 162 4.78 -4.66 -7.07
N PHE A 163 4.91 -5.78 -6.35
CA PHE A 163 6.17 -6.42 -6.04
C PHE A 163 5.95 -7.93 -6.06
N GLN A 164 6.96 -8.71 -6.41
CA GLN A 164 6.83 -10.16 -6.48
C GLN A 164 8.04 -10.88 -5.90
N ASP A 165 7.82 -12.15 -5.56
CA ASP A 165 8.86 -13.09 -5.22
C ASP A 165 8.70 -14.37 -6.08
N THR A 166 9.30 -15.46 -5.63
CA THR A 166 9.20 -16.76 -6.33
C THR A 166 7.82 -17.41 -6.19
N TYR A 167 7.05 -17.06 -5.16
CA TYR A 167 5.80 -17.74 -4.78
C TYR A 167 4.54 -16.95 -5.13
N GLY A 168 4.64 -15.64 -5.30
CA GLY A 168 3.50 -14.79 -5.57
C GLY A 168 3.85 -13.34 -5.78
N ALA A 169 2.81 -12.51 -5.59
CA ALA A 169 2.90 -11.07 -5.72
C ALA A 169 2.19 -10.40 -4.55
N ILE A 170 2.68 -9.22 -4.21
CA ILE A 170 2.02 -8.29 -3.32
C ILE A 170 1.73 -6.97 -4.03
N VAL A 171 0.68 -6.31 -3.57
CA VAL A 171 0.41 -4.91 -3.86
C VAL A 171 0.52 -4.14 -2.56
N VAL A 172 1.46 -3.19 -2.53
CA VAL A 172 1.57 -2.22 -1.43
C VAL A 172 0.69 -1.03 -1.77
N VAL A 173 -0.13 -0.63 -0.82
CA VAL A 173 -1.04 0.52 -0.91
C VAL A 173 -0.68 1.48 0.19
N VAL A 174 -0.36 2.73 -0.14
CA VAL A 174 -0.31 3.85 0.83
C VAL A 174 -1.50 4.74 0.53
N ASP A 175 -2.41 4.89 1.47
CA ASP A 175 -3.64 5.68 1.30
C ASP A 175 -3.81 6.75 2.37
N ASN A 176 -2.83 6.88 3.27
CA ASN A 176 -2.80 7.91 4.28
C ASN A 176 -1.36 8.40 4.50
N VAL A 177 -1.15 9.69 4.25
CA VAL A 177 0.10 10.41 4.51
C VAL A 177 -0.23 11.46 5.55
N VAL A 178 0.34 11.31 6.75
CA VAL A 178 0.16 12.25 7.85
C VAL A 178 1.36 13.18 7.88
N ASN A 179 1.12 14.46 7.58
CA ASN A 179 2.10 15.51 7.83
C ASN A 179 2.03 15.87 9.33
N GLN A 180 3.16 15.78 10.03
CA GLN A 180 3.20 16.00 11.49
C GLN A 180 3.11 17.47 11.88
N GLY A 181 3.15 18.41 10.91
CA GLY A 181 2.94 19.83 11.17
C GLY A 181 3.99 20.47 12.09
N ASP A 182 5.08 19.76 12.36
CA ASP A 182 6.19 20.19 13.22
C ASP A 182 7.26 20.99 12.47
N GLY A 183 7.05 21.25 11.18
CA GLY A 183 8.02 21.94 10.33
C GLY A 183 9.28 21.13 10.03
N GLN A 184 9.32 19.82 10.37
CA GLN A 184 10.49 18.95 10.20
C GLN A 184 10.37 17.95 9.03
N GLY A 185 9.46 18.19 8.07
CA GLY A 185 9.43 17.48 6.76
C GLY A 185 9.06 15.99 6.79
N GLY A 186 8.98 15.35 7.97
CA GLY A 186 8.76 13.91 8.11
C GLY A 186 7.30 13.48 7.97
N SER A 187 6.83 13.25 6.74
CA SER A 187 5.53 12.61 6.50
C SER A 187 5.53 11.14 6.93
N ILE A 188 4.61 10.74 7.83
CA ILE A 188 4.40 9.34 8.19
C ILE A 188 3.37 8.73 7.23
N ILE A 189 3.69 7.55 6.70
CA ILE A 189 2.78 6.80 5.84
C ILE A 189 2.10 5.65 6.59
N LYS A 190 0.86 5.38 6.19
CA LYS A 190 0.08 4.21 6.60
C LYS A 190 -0.57 3.60 5.37
N GLY A 191 -0.84 2.31 5.45
CA GLY A 191 -1.31 1.59 4.28
C GLY A 191 -1.70 0.15 4.53
N SER A 192 -1.91 -0.55 3.42
CA SER A 192 -2.29 -1.96 3.39
C SER A 192 -1.37 -2.74 2.45
N VAL A 193 -1.17 -4.02 2.77
CA VAL A 193 -0.54 -4.98 1.86
C VAL A 193 -1.60 -5.97 1.42
N TYR A 194 -1.68 -6.20 0.12
CA TYR A 194 -2.49 -7.23 -0.48
C TYR A 194 -1.60 -8.28 -1.12
N TRP A 195 -2.04 -9.53 -1.17
CA TRP A 195 -1.25 -10.64 -1.68
C TRP A 195 -2.05 -11.49 -2.66
N LYS A 196 -1.31 -12.19 -3.52
CA LYS A 196 -1.81 -13.21 -4.42
C LYS A 196 -0.70 -14.22 -4.70
N ASN A 197 -0.86 -15.46 -4.27
CA ASN A 197 0.08 -16.53 -4.60
C ASN A 197 -0.12 -17.00 -6.04
N PHE A 198 0.98 -17.42 -6.68
CA PHE A 198 0.90 -18.11 -7.96
C PHE A 198 0.27 -19.48 -7.78
N ALA A 199 -0.45 -19.95 -8.79
CA ALA A 199 -1.04 -21.28 -8.73
C ALA A 199 0.07 -22.33 -8.61
N GLN A 200 -0.03 -23.22 -7.63
CA GLN A 200 0.90 -24.33 -7.46
C GLN A 200 0.76 -25.27 -8.67
N MET A 201 1.80 -25.35 -9.50
CA MET A 201 1.83 -26.25 -10.65
C MET A 201 2.14 -27.68 -10.17
N PRO A 202 1.40 -28.73 -10.63
CA PRO A 202 1.53 -30.11 -10.13
C PRO A 202 2.88 -30.84 -10.30
N ALA A 203 3.99 -30.17 -10.63
CA ALA A 203 5.26 -30.84 -10.95
C ALA A 203 6.51 -29.99 -10.63
N GLY A 204 6.63 -29.47 -9.40
CA GLY A 204 7.89 -28.87 -8.92
C GLY A 204 8.32 -27.56 -9.60
N HIS A 205 7.55 -27.06 -10.56
CA HIS A 205 7.79 -25.75 -11.20
C HIS A 205 7.08 -24.64 -10.41
N ILE A 206 7.47 -24.46 -9.16
CA ILE A 206 7.17 -23.25 -8.39
C ILE A 206 8.27 -22.26 -8.76
N GLY A 207 8.01 -21.46 -9.78
CA GLY A 207 8.97 -20.47 -10.24
C GLY A 207 8.24 -19.26 -10.77
N GLN A 208 8.73 -18.08 -10.41
CA GLN A 208 8.42 -16.84 -11.12
C GLN A 208 8.66 -17.02 -12.63
N SER A 209 7.88 -16.34 -13.46
CA SER A 209 8.19 -16.28 -14.90
C SER A 209 9.62 -15.76 -15.07
N PRO A 210 10.54 -16.52 -15.69
CA PRO A 210 11.95 -16.13 -15.77
C PRO A 210 12.18 -14.90 -16.66
N TYR A 211 11.15 -14.47 -17.39
CA TYR A 211 11.28 -13.48 -18.45
C TYR A 211 10.54 -12.18 -18.13
N ARG A 212 9.50 -12.22 -17.29
CA ARG A 212 8.56 -11.10 -17.15
C ARG A 212 8.00 -11.00 -15.75
N SER A 213 7.87 -9.78 -15.26
CA SER A 213 7.14 -9.54 -14.01
C SER A 213 5.67 -9.94 -14.18
N CYS A 214 5.06 -10.47 -13.11
CA CYS A 214 3.75 -11.08 -13.12
C CYS A 214 2.63 -10.11 -13.53
N TRP A 215 2.83 -8.81 -13.34
CA TRP A 215 1.90 -7.75 -13.75
C TRP A 215 2.02 -7.37 -15.25
N PHE A 216 2.93 -7.99 -16.01
CA PHE A 216 2.98 -7.92 -17.48
C PHE A 216 2.51 -9.21 -18.16
N ILE A 217 1.97 -10.14 -17.38
CA ILE A 217 1.45 -11.43 -17.85
C ILE A 217 -0.07 -11.37 -17.85
N TYR A 218 -0.70 -11.55 -19.02
CA TYR A 218 -2.15 -11.36 -19.19
C TYR A 218 -2.97 -12.63 -18.93
N ASN A 219 -2.34 -13.80 -18.94
CA ASN A 219 -2.98 -15.09 -18.71
C ASN A 219 -1.97 -16.10 -18.16
N GLY A 220 -2.45 -17.12 -17.45
CA GLY A 220 -1.65 -18.20 -16.89
C GLY A 220 -1.44 -18.10 -15.37
N PRO A 221 -0.73 -19.09 -14.80
CA PRO A 221 -0.60 -19.26 -13.34
C PRO A 221 0.19 -18.13 -12.66
N TRP A 222 0.99 -17.40 -13.43
CA TRP A 222 1.80 -16.25 -12.98
C TRP A 222 1.11 -14.91 -13.19
N ASN A 223 -0.15 -14.87 -13.63
CA ASN A 223 -0.84 -13.60 -13.82
C ASN A 223 -1.22 -12.97 -12.46
N CYS A 224 -0.52 -11.89 -12.11
CA CYS A 224 -0.81 -11.08 -10.93
C CYS A 224 -1.33 -9.68 -11.30
N ARG A 225 -1.78 -9.46 -12.54
CA ARG A 225 -2.33 -8.16 -12.94
C ARG A 225 -3.52 -7.79 -12.07
N SER A 226 -3.61 -6.51 -11.77
CA SER A 226 -4.76 -5.91 -11.14
C SER A 226 -5.15 -4.66 -11.92
N SER A 227 -6.31 -4.69 -12.55
CA SER A 227 -6.79 -3.60 -13.41
C SER A 227 -6.97 -2.31 -12.62
N SER A 228 -7.41 -2.39 -11.37
CA SER A 228 -7.58 -1.22 -10.50
C SER A 228 -6.25 -0.54 -10.13
N VAL A 229 -5.18 -1.32 -9.92
CA VAL A 229 -3.84 -0.80 -9.66
C VAL A 229 -3.23 -0.20 -10.92
N ILE A 230 -3.34 -0.87 -12.07
CA ILE A 230 -2.77 -0.41 -13.34
C ILE A 230 -3.41 0.92 -13.77
N ASN A 231 -4.74 0.98 -13.72
CA ASN A 231 -5.51 2.15 -14.15
C ASN A 231 -5.60 3.24 -13.08
N LYS A 232 -5.06 2.99 -11.88
CA LYS A 232 -5.15 3.92 -10.73
C LYS A 232 -6.59 4.32 -10.39
N SER A 233 -7.53 3.39 -10.58
CA SER A 233 -8.96 3.64 -10.35
C SER A 233 -9.43 3.29 -8.93
N SER A 234 -8.62 2.54 -8.16
CA SER A 234 -8.89 2.21 -6.76
C SER A 234 -7.59 1.99 -6.01
N THR A 235 -7.60 2.21 -4.70
CA THR A 235 -6.53 1.81 -3.78
C THR A 235 -6.62 0.33 -3.41
N VAL A 236 -7.71 -0.36 -3.75
CA VAL A 236 -7.89 -1.79 -3.50
C VAL A 236 -7.64 -2.58 -4.79
N PRO A 237 -6.67 -3.50 -4.83
CA PRO A 237 -6.45 -4.36 -5.98
C PRO A 237 -7.64 -5.30 -6.23
N SER A 238 -8.08 -5.38 -7.48
CA SER A 238 -9.01 -6.38 -8.01
C SER A 238 -8.28 -7.68 -8.41
N ASP A 239 -8.96 -8.61 -9.07
CA ASP A 239 -8.33 -9.74 -9.79
C ASP A 239 -7.69 -10.82 -8.90
N GLY A 240 -8.34 -11.10 -7.76
CA GLY A 240 -7.99 -12.20 -6.86
C GLY A 240 -6.98 -11.87 -5.77
N TYR A 241 -6.60 -10.60 -5.63
CA TYR A 241 -5.83 -10.14 -4.49
C TYR A 241 -6.67 -10.17 -3.20
N ARG A 242 -6.02 -10.55 -2.10
CA ARG A 242 -6.60 -10.57 -0.76
C ARG A 242 -5.81 -9.65 0.15
N LYS A 243 -6.47 -8.99 1.11
CA LYS A 243 -5.78 -8.11 2.05
C LYS A 243 -5.01 -8.95 3.06
N LEU A 244 -3.69 -8.79 3.11
CA LEU A 244 -2.83 -9.48 4.07
C LEU A 244 -2.84 -8.79 5.43
N GLY A 245 -2.80 -7.46 5.43
CA GLY A 245 -2.71 -6.66 6.66
C GLY A 245 -2.53 -5.17 6.40
N THR A 246 -2.25 -4.44 7.46
CA THR A 246 -1.99 -2.99 7.45
C THR A 246 -0.64 -2.67 8.06
N PHE A 247 -0.07 -1.52 7.72
CA PHE A 247 1.15 -1.01 8.34
C PHE A 247 0.99 0.47 8.69
N SER A 248 1.74 0.93 9.69
CA SER A 248 1.77 2.33 10.10
C SER A 248 3.06 2.70 10.82
N GLY A 249 3.43 3.98 10.77
CA GLY A 249 4.60 4.51 11.46
C GLY A 249 5.89 4.51 10.64
N MET A 250 5.77 4.33 9.31
CA MET A 250 6.92 4.39 8.40
C MET A 250 7.14 5.84 7.93
N SER A 251 8.40 6.27 7.84
CA SER A 251 8.72 7.56 7.22
C SER A 251 8.63 7.46 5.70
N LYS A 252 7.94 8.43 5.09
CA LYS A 252 7.85 8.55 3.63
C LYS A 252 9.22 8.74 3.00
N SER A 253 10.02 9.68 3.52
CA SER A 253 11.33 10.03 2.97
C SER A 253 12.35 8.88 3.12
N ALA A 254 12.21 8.07 4.16
CA ALA A 254 13.04 6.88 4.33
C ALA A 254 12.64 5.73 3.38
N ALA A 255 11.33 5.59 3.12
CA ALA A 255 10.77 4.52 2.30
C ALA A 255 10.80 4.80 0.80
N PHE A 256 10.72 6.07 0.38
CA PHE A 256 10.67 6.55 -1.00
C PHE A 256 11.80 7.56 -1.23
N GLN A 257 12.90 7.09 -1.81
CA GLN A 257 14.13 7.85 -2.08
C GLN A 257 14.25 8.27 -3.54
#